data_AF-A0A2N1QLE6-F1
#
_entry.id   AF-A0A2N1QLE6-F1
#
_cell.length_a   1.000
_cell.length_b   1.000
_cell.length_c   1.000
_cell.angle_alpha   90.00
_cell.angle_beta   90.00
_cell.angle_gamma   90.00
#
_symmetry.space_group_name_H-M   'P 1'
#
loop_
_entity.id
_entity.type
_entity.pdbx_description
1 polymer ?
#
loop_
_entity_poly.entity_id
_entity_poly.type
_entity_poly.pdbx_seq_one_letter_code
_entity_poly.pdbx_strand_id
1 'polypeptide(L)'
;MTSTRSLVESALLAGFAVVLFLAAHFLPLIGVAFSLLAPAPLVILGLRHDLKKATLGLGVSTLLVASLLGPLSALFFVLGFGVLGVGLGFLAKRCEKGVEVLLYGILLSLGSKLLLMIIAGKVTGINPFQLDGAEMQSMIDKIFLFYESTGMSKESIAAVRDQFAESLRLLPVIFPTILTMAAALDCYLSYTISSFVLKRVGGTPLPPLPLFSMWRFPKSVFGALVASILLSLFGSQSGEWNFALR
;
A
#
# COMPACT_ATOMS: atom_id res chain seq x y z
N MET A 1 5.05 -35.16 7.16
CA MET A 1 3.71 -35.28 7.78
C MET A 1 3.31 -33.92 8.33
N THR A 2 2.27 -33.28 7.79
CA THR A 2 1.75 -32.02 8.33
C THR A 2 1.08 -32.30 9.68
N SER A 3 1.67 -31.81 10.77
CA SER A 3 1.02 -31.87 12.08
C SER A 3 -0.34 -31.16 12.00
N THR A 4 -1.41 -31.83 12.43
CA THR A 4 -2.79 -31.31 12.46
C THR A 4 -2.86 -29.93 13.11
N ARG A 5 -2.04 -29.70 14.14
CA ARG A 5 -1.86 -28.41 14.82
C ARG A 5 -1.45 -27.29 13.86
N SER A 6 -0.49 -27.54 12.97
CA SER A 6 0.00 -26.55 12.01
C SER A 6 -1.06 -26.17 10.99
N LEU A 7 -1.94 -27.12 10.61
CA LEU A 7 -3.05 -26.85 9.70
C LEU A 7 -4.09 -25.95 10.36
N VAL A 8 -4.50 -26.29 11.59
CA VAL A 8 -5.48 -25.52 12.37
C VAL A 8 -4.98 -24.10 12.64
N GLU A 9 -3.72 -23.95 13.05
CA GLU A 9 -3.13 -22.62 13.30
C GLU A 9 -3.10 -21.76 12.04
N SER A 10 -2.71 -22.33 10.90
CA SER A 10 -2.71 -21.62 9.61
C SER A 10 -4.13 -21.18 9.21
N ALA A 11 -5.13 -22.06 9.38
CA ALA A 11 -6.52 -21.74 9.08
C ALA A 11 -7.09 -20.65 10.00
N LEU A 12 -6.77 -20.69 11.29
CA LEU A 12 -7.19 -19.66 12.25
C LEU A 12 -6.58 -18.29 11.93
N LEU A 13 -5.29 -18.23 11.62
CA LEU A 13 -4.62 -16.98 11.25
C LEU A 13 -5.19 -16.42 9.94
N ALA A 14 -5.41 -17.29 8.95
CA ALA A 14 -6.01 -16.95 7.67
C ALA A 14 -7.44 -16.40 7.85
N GLY A 15 -8.27 -17.07 8.65
CA GLY A 15 -9.63 -16.63 8.97
C GLY A 15 -9.66 -15.32 9.76
N PHE A 16 -8.76 -15.15 10.73
CA PHE A 16 -8.69 -13.92 11.52
C PHE A 16 -8.27 -12.72 10.67
N ALA A 17 -7.36 -12.89 9.71
CA ALA A 17 -7.03 -11.85 8.73
C ALA A 17 -8.25 -11.43 7.90
N VAL A 18 -9.08 -12.38 7.46
CA VAL A 18 -10.32 -12.11 6.71
C VAL A 18 -11.32 -11.32 7.57
N VAL A 19 -11.52 -11.74 8.83
CA VAL A 19 -12.43 -11.04 9.76
C VAL A 19 -11.96 -9.60 10.02
N LEU A 20 -10.66 -9.39 10.26
CA LEU A 20 -10.11 -8.04 10.44
C LEU A 20 -10.28 -7.18 9.20
N PHE A 21 -10.08 -7.74 8.00
CA PHE A 21 -10.30 -7.03 6.75
C PHE A 21 -11.78 -6.67 6.53
N LEU A 22 -12.71 -7.60 6.80
CA LEU A 22 -14.15 -7.33 6.76
C LEU A 22 -14.54 -6.23 7.76
N ALA A 23 -14.02 -6.29 8.99
CA ALA A 23 -14.25 -5.27 10.00
C ALA A 23 -13.71 -3.90 9.56
N ALA A 24 -12.54 -3.88 8.93
CA ALA A 24 -11.97 -2.67 8.34
C ALA A 24 -12.83 -2.09 7.22
N HIS A 25 -13.45 -2.96 6.41
CA HIS A 25 -14.30 -2.56 5.29
C HIS A 25 -15.64 -1.96 5.73
N PHE A 26 -16.27 -2.52 6.76
CA PHE A 26 -17.64 -2.13 7.15
C PHE A 26 -17.72 -1.08 8.27
N LEU A 27 -16.64 -0.85 9.04
CA LEU A 27 -16.66 0.08 10.17
C LEU A 27 -15.91 1.38 9.84
N PRO A 28 -16.56 2.50 9.53
CA PRO A 28 -15.88 3.71 9.03
C PRO A 28 -14.93 4.37 10.05
N LEU A 29 -15.30 4.43 11.35
CA LEU A 29 -14.47 5.06 12.38
C LEU A 29 -13.41 4.11 12.96
N ILE A 30 -13.80 2.87 13.24
CA ILE A 30 -12.93 1.87 13.90
C ILE A 30 -12.16 1.05 12.87
N GLY A 31 -12.57 1.07 11.60
CA GLY A 31 -11.99 0.26 10.54
C GLY A 31 -10.52 0.56 10.26
N VAL A 32 -10.07 1.78 10.52
CA VAL A 32 -8.64 2.14 10.44
C VAL A 32 -7.82 1.34 11.46
N ALA A 33 -8.33 1.12 12.68
CA ALA A 33 -7.63 0.30 13.66
C ALA A 33 -7.58 -1.18 13.22
N PHE A 34 -8.67 -1.69 12.63
CA PHE A 34 -8.71 -3.05 12.12
C PHE A 34 -7.84 -3.24 10.87
N SER A 35 -7.75 -2.25 9.98
CA SER A 35 -6.88 -2.32 8.81
C SER A 35 -5.41 -2.37 9.21
N LEU A 36 -5.03 -1.66 10.27
CA LEU A 36 -3.69 -1.71 10.86
C LEU A 36 -3.38 -3.07 11.50
N LEU A 37 -4.38 -3.76 12.06
CA LEU A 37 -4.24 -5.09 12.63
C LEU A 37 -4.29 -6.22 11.58
N ALA A 38 -4.96 -6.02 10.45
CA ALA A 38 -5.21 -7.05 9.44
C ALA A 38 -3.93 -7.72 8.87
N PRO A 39 -2.79 -7.01 8.67
CA PRO A 39 -1.52 -7.65 8.29
C PRO A 39 -0.98 -8.59 9.36
N ALA A 40 -1.24 -8.35 10.65
CA ALA A 40 -0.54 -9.02 11.73
C ALA A 40 -0.73 -10.55 11.74
N PRO A 41 -1.94 -11.10 11.57
CA PRO A 41 -2.12 -12.55 11.47
C PRO A 41 -1.41 -13.15 10.25
N LEU A 42 -1.30 -12.40 9.16
CA LEU A 42 -0.59 -12.83 7.94
C LEU A 42 0.93 -12.78 8.11
N VAL A 43 1.46 -11.80 8.86
CA VAL A 43 2.86 -11.78 9.30
C VAL A 43 3.15 -13.00 10.17
N ILE A 44 2.29 -13.29 11.14
CA ILE A 44 2.45 -14.47 12.00
C ILE A 44 2.37 -15.76 11.17
N LEU A 45 1.46 -15.85 10.21
CA LEU A 45 1.33 -16.98 9.29
C LEU A 45 2.63 -17.22 8.51
N GLY A 46 3.21 -16.16 7.94
CA GLY A 46 4.50 -16.21 7.24
C GLY A 46 5.68 -16.53 8.17
N LEU A 47 5.64 -16.05 9.42
CA LEU A 47 6.68 -16.23 10.43
C LEU A 47 6.66 -17.60 11.11
N ARG A 48 5.51 -18.26 11.23
CA ARG A 48 5.40 -19.56 11.94
C ARG A 48 5.37 -20.76 11.02
N HIS A 49 4.94 -20.60 9.77
CA HIS A 49 4.77 -21.72 8.85
C HIS A 49 5.60 -21.58 7.58
N ASP A 50 5.90 -22.71 6.93
CA ASP A 50 6.64 -22.73 5.67
C ASP A 50 5.94 -21.87 4.60
N LEU A 51 6.72 -21.34 3.66
CA LEU A 51 6.19 -20.45 2.61
C LEU A 51 5.01 -21.09 1.87
N LYS A 52 5.05 -22.40 1.60
CA LYS A 52 3.96 -23.14 0.96
C LYS A 52 2.64 -23.06 1.72
N LYS A 53 2.68 -23.17 3.06
CA LYS A 53 1.47 -23.09 3.90
C LYS A 53 0.98 -21.66 4.02
N ALA A 54 1.91 -20.70 4.14
CA ALA A 54 1.55 -19.31 4.23
C ALA A 54 0.91 -18.78 2.94
N THR A 55 1.43 -19.15 1.77
CA THR A 55 0.82 -18.80 0.48
C THR A 55 -0.50 -19.50 0.25
N LEU A 56 -0.65 -20.76 0.68
CA LEU A 56 -1.94 -21.46 0.62
C LEU A 56 -2.98 -20.81 1.53
N GLY A 57 -2.61 -20.47 2.78
CA GLY A 57 -3.48 -19.75 3.71
C GLY A 57 -3.90 -18.39 3.15
N LEU A 58 -2.97 -17.63 2.57
CA LEU A 58 -3.27 -16.38 1.88
C LEU A 58 -4.22 -16.59 0.69
N GLY A 59 -3.99 -17.61 -0.12
CA GLY A 59 -4.87 -17.96 -1.24
C GLY A 59 -6.29 -18.28 -0.79
N VAL A 60 -6.44 -19.09 0.26
CA VAL A 60 -7.75 -19.41 0.85
C VAL A 60 -8.42 -18.16 1.41
N SER A 61 -7.72 -17.33 2.18
CA SER A 61 -8.25 -16.05 2.67
C SER A 61 -8.70 -15.14 1.53
N THR A 62 -7.91 -15.07 0.45
CA THR A 62 -8.22 -14.24 -0.72
C THR A 62 -9.48 -14.74 -1.42
N LEU A 63 -9.64 -16.06 -1.57
CA LEU A 63 -10.85 -16.66 -2.14
C LEU A 63 -12.07 -16.40 -1.27
N LEU A 64 -11.93 -16.45 0.06
CA LEU A 64 -13.01 -16.11 0.98
C LEU A 64 -13.40 -14.62 0.87
N VAL A 65 -12.42 -13.71 0.78
CA VAL A 65 -12.72 -12.29 0.55
C VAL A 65 -13.39 -12.10 -0.81
N ALA A 66 -12.96 -12.83 -1.84
CA ALA A 66 -13.55 -12.76 -3.18
C ALA A 66 -15.01 -13.23 -3.19
N SER A 67 -15.34 -14.29 -2.47
CA SER A 67 -16.71 -14.79 -2.39
C SER A 67 -17.64 -13.89 -1.57
N LEU A 68 -17.11 -13.19 -0.55
CA LEU A 68 -17.90 -12.35 0.35
C LEU A 68 -18.04 -10.90 -0.13
N LEU A 69 -16.98 -10.32 -0.68
CA LEU A 69 -16.89 -8.89 -1.04
C LEU A 69 -16.61 -8.64 -2.53
N GLY A 70 -16.46 -9.71 -3.32
CA GLY A 70 -16.19 -9.64 -4.75
C GLY A 70 -14.68 -9.57 -5.12
N PRO A 71 -14.37 -9.72 -6.43
CA PRO A 71 -12.99 -9.87 -6.92
C PRO A 71 -12.11 -8.64 -6.67
N LEU A 72 -12.66 -7.43 -6.78
CA LEU A 72 -11.92 -6.20 -6.57
C LEU A 72 -11.45 -6.07 -5.11
N SER A 73 -12.34 -6.35 -4.15
CA SER A 73 -12.01 -6.36 -2.72
C SER A 73 -10.96 -7.42 -2.38
N ALA A 74 -11.01 -8.59 -3.02
CA ALA A 74 -9.99 -9.63 -2.87
C ALA A 74 -8.62 -9.19 -3.38
N LEU A 75 -8.58 -8.39 -4.46
CA LEU A 75 -7.35 -7.81 -4.98
C LEU A 75 -6.74 -6.81 -3.97
N PHE A 76 -7.56 -5.95 -3.38
CA PHE A 76 -7.13 -5.05 -2.30
C PHE A 76 -6.65 -5.82 -1.06
N PHE A 77 -7.32 -6.92 -0.70
CA PHE A 77 -6.89 -7.76 0.40
C PHE A 77 -5.51 -8.39 0.13
N VAL A 78 -5.37 -9.10 -1.00
CA VAL A 78 -4.15 -9.86 -1.30
C VAL A 78 -2.95 -8.94 -1.55
N LEU A 79 -3.11 -7.87 -2.34
CA LEU A 79 -2.01 -6.97 -2.67
C LEU A 79 -1.81 -5.85 -1.65
N GLY A 80 -2.85 -5.41 -0.96
CA GLY A 80 -2.74 -4.39 0.08
C GLY A 80 -2.21 -4.94 1.40
N PHE A 81 -2.67 -6.13 1.81
CA PHE A 81 -2.38 -6.70 3.13
C PHE A 81 -1.65 -8.04 3.05
N GLY A 82 -2.05 -8.90 2.12
CA GLY A 82 -1.60 -10.29 2.03
C GLY A 82 -0.14 -10.49 1.71
N VAL A 83 0.28 -9.97 0.56
CA VAL A 83 1.66 -10.05 0.06
C VAL A 83 2.62 -9.42 1.06
N LEU A 84 2.29 -8.23 1.57
CA LEU A 84 3.10 -7.54 2.57
C LEU A 84 3.15 -8.32 3.89
N GLY A 85 2.01 -8.79 4.40
CA GLY A 85 1.92 -9.53 5.65
C GLY A 85 2.73 -10.82 5.60
N VAL A 86 2.40 -11.73 4.69
CA VAL A 86 3.13 -13.01 4.54
C VAL A 86 4.61 -12.76 4.20
N GLY A 87 4.90 -11.78 3.36
CA GLY A 87 6.24 -11.39 2.97
C GLY A 87 7.09 -10.89 4.13
N LEU A 88 6.56 -10.02 4.99
CA LEU A 88 7.26 -9.56 6.20
C LEU A 88 7.55 -10.72 7.15
N GLY A 89 6.59 -11.63 7.34
CA GLY A 89 6.79 -12.84 8.16
C GLY A 89 7.90 -13.73 7.59
N PHE A 90 7.95 -13.89 6.27
CA PHE A 90 8.99 -14.67 5.59
C PHE A 90 10.37 -13.99 5.64
N LEU A 91 10.44 -12.68 5.39
CA LEU A 91 11.68 -11.90 5.48
C LEU A 91 12.25 -11.92 6.89
N ALA A 92 11.40 -11.81 7.91
CA ALA A 92 11.80 -11.89 9.31
C ALA A 92 12.40 -13.25 9.72
N LYS A 93 12.14 -14.33 8.98
CA LYS A 93 12.84 -15.62 9.17
C LYS A 93 14.26 -15.65 8.62
N ARG A 94 14.51 -14.86 7.57
CA ARG A 94 15.74 -14.94 6.77
C ARG A 94 16.74 -13.83 7.08
N CYS A 95 16.24 -12.65 7.44
CA CYS A 95 17.07 -11.51 7.79
C CYS A 95 17.37 -11.53 9.29
N GLU A 96 18.63 -11.27 9.64
CA GLU A 96 19.05 -11.16 11.04
C GLU A 96 18.68 -9.80 11.64
N LYS A 97 18.63 -8.75 10.80
CA LYS A 97 18.42 -7.35 11.22
C LYS A 97 17.05 -6.87 10.80
N GLY A 98 16.31 -6.23 11.71
CA GLY A 98 14.99 -5.65 11.41
C GLY A 98 15.03 -4.56 10.33
N VAL A 99 16.17 -3.87 10.18
CA VAL A 99 16.38 -2.88 9.10
C VAL A 99 16.34 -3.53 7.73
N GLU A 100 16.92 -4.73 7.56
CA GLU A 100 16.87 -5.46 6.30
C GLU A 100 15.45 -5.92 5.99
N VAL A 101 14.72 -6.39 7.01
CA VAL A 101 13.30 -6.76 6.87
C VAL A 101 12.48 -5.57 6.42
N LEU A 102 12.68 -4.38 7.00
CA LEU A 102 12.00 -3.17 6.58
C LEU A 102 12.38 -2.76 5.16
N LEU A 103 13.66 -2.74 4.78
CA LEU A 103 14.08 -2.36 3.43
C LEU A 103 13.43 -3.24 2.36
N TYR A 104 13.52 -4.57 2.50
CA TYR A 104 12.88 -5.48 1.57
C TYR A 104 11.35 -5.45 1.66
N GLY A 105 10.80 -5.22 2.86
CA GLY A 105 9.37 -5.07 3.08
C GLY A 105 8.78 -3.83 2.40
N ILE A 106 9.51 -2.71 2.39
CA ILE A 106 9.11 -1.48 1.69
C ILE A 106 9.10 -1.72 0.18
N LEU A 107 10.15 -2.35 -0.36
CA LEU A 107 10.19 -2.71 -1.79
C LEU A 107 9.06 -3.66 -2.17
N LEU A 108 8.76 -4.64 -1.30
CA LEU A 108 7.64 -5.56 -1.50
C LEU A 108 6.28 -4.85 -1.45
N SER A 109 6.08 -3.96 -0.47
CA SER A 109 4.88 -3.13 -0.33
C SER A 109 4.66 -2.26 -1.56
N LEU A 110 5.73 -1.60 -2.03
CA LEU A 110 5.70 -0.74 -3.20
C LEU A 110 5.38 -1.54 -4.46
N GLY A 111 6.06 -2.66 -4.70
CA GLY A 111 5.81 -3.54 -5.84
C GLY A 111 4.38 -4.09 -5.84
N SER A 112 3.86 -4.46 -4.68
CA SER A 112 2.49 -4.97 -4.52
C SER A 112 1.44 -3.89 -4.83
N LYS A 113 1.65 -2.65 -4.36
CA LYS A 113 0.76 -1.51 -4.66
C LYS A 113 0.83 -1.09 -6.13
N LEU A 114 2.01 -1.09 -6.74
CA LEU A 114 2.17 -0.84 -8.18
C LEU A 114 1.40 -1.88 -8.99
N LEU A 115 1.51 -3.17 -8.62
CA LEU A 115 0.77 -4.24 -9.26
C LEU A 115 -0.75 -4.09 -9.07
N LEU A 116 -1.18 -3.77 -7.84
CA LEU A 116 -2.59 -3.51 -7.51
C LEU A 116 -3.15 -2.40 -8.38
N MET A 117 -2.41 -1.32 -8.54
CA MET A 117 -2.81 -0.18 -9.35
C MET A 117 -2.91 -0.54 -10.84
N ILE A 118 -1.95 -1.29 -11.39
CA ILE A 118 -2.01 -1.74 -12.80
C ILE A 118 -3.24 -2.61 -13.03
N ILE A 119 -3.52 -3.56 -12.13
CA ILE A 119 -4.66 -4.47 -12.28
C ILE A 119 -5.97 -3.72 -12.05
N ALA A 120 -6.08 -2.92 -10.99
CA ALA A 120 -7.27 -2.12 -10.69
C ALA A 120 -7.58 -1.13 -11.82
N GLY A 121 -6.55 -0.48 -12.39
CA GLY A 121 -6.73 0.42 -13.53
C GLY A 121 -7.26 -0.30 -14.78
N LYS A 122 -6.79 -1.53 -15.05
CA LYS A 122 -7.34 -2.34 -16.16
C LYS A 122 -8.78 -2.80 -15.92
N VAL A 123 -9.14 -3.10 -14.67
CA VAL A 123 -10.49 -3.56 -14.31
C VAL A 123 -11.49 -2.42 -14.29
N THR A 124 -11.10 -1.25 -13.79
CA THR A 124 -11.97 -0.07 -13.64
C THR A 124 -11.97 0.85 -14.86
N GLY A 125 -10.96 0.75 -15.72
CA GLY A 125 -10.76 1.68 -16.83
C GLY A 125 -10.11 3.02 -16.42
N ILE A 126 -9.90 3.25 -15.13
CA ILE A 126 -9.36 4.50 -14.61
C ILE A 126 -7.84 4.37 -14.47
N ASN A 127 -7.10 5.19 -15.22
CA ASN A 127 -5.66 5.30 -15.06
C ASN A 127 -5.33 6.43 -14.07
N PRO A 128 -4.80 6.12 -12.86
CA PRO A 128 -4.52 7.15 -11.85
C PRO A 128 -3.39 8.11 -12.25
N PHE A 129 -2.59 7.78 -13.26
CA PHE A 129 -1.57 8.66 -13.82
C PHE A 129 -2.10 9.55 -14.95
N GLN A 130 -3.31 9.31 -15.45
CA GLN A 130 -3.95 10.11 -16.50
C GLN A 130 -5.28 10.63 -15.96
N LEU A 131 -5.21 11.76 -15.26
CA LEU A 131 -6.36 12.41 -14.63
C LEU A 131 -7.13 13.32 -15.59
N ASP A 132 -6.69 13.44 -16.85
CA ASP A 132 -7.29 14.28 -17.88
C ASP A 132 -8.48 13.62 -18.60
N GLY A 133 -8.95 12.47 -18.12
CA GLY A 133 -10.06 11.74 -18.73
C GLY A 133 -11.36 12.55 -18.76
N ALA A 134 -12.15 12.36 -19.82
CA ALA A 134 -13.47 12.99 -19.98
C ALA A 134 -14.42 12.75 -18.79
N GLU A 135 -14.24 11.64 -18.06
CA GLU A 135 -14.98 11.33 -16.84
C GLU A 135 -14.64 12.28 -15.68
N MET A 136 -13.36 12.62 -15.50
CA MET A 136 -12.93 13.56 -14.46
C MET A 136 -13.44 14.97 -14.79
N GLN A 137 -13.34 15.39 -16.06
CA GLN A 137 -13.92 16.66 -16.50
C GLN A 137 -15.43 16.70 -16.28
N SER A 138 -16.14 15.61 -16.57
CA SER A 138 -17.58 15.51 -16.30
C SER A 138 -17.92 15.60 -14.81
N MET A 139 -17.10 15.01 -13.92
CA MET A 139 -17.28 15.16 -12.48
C MET A 139 -17.04 16.60 -12.03
N ILE A 140 -16.00 17.25 -12.53
CA ILE A 140 -15.67 18.65 -12.25
C ILE A 140 -16.82 19.57 -12.69
N ASP A 141 -17.32 19.40 -13.91
CA ASP A 141 -18.42 20.20 -14.42
C ASP A 141 -19.70 20.01 -13.61
N LYS A 142 -20.01 18.79 -13.14
CA LYS A 142 -21.14 18.53 -12.23
C LYS A 142 -20.99 19.24 -10.89
N ILE A 143 -19.79 19.25 -10.33
CA ILE A 143 -19.49 19.96 -9.08
C ILE A 143 -19.70 21.47 -9.28
N PHE A 144 -19.23 22.03 -10.40
CA PHE A 144 -19.39 23.46 -10.67
C PHE A 144 -20.83 23.87 -10.99
N LEU A 145 -21.59 23.04 -11.71
CA LEU A 145 -23.03 23.25 -11.92
C LEU A 145 -23.81 23.27 -10.59
N PHE A 146 -23.41 22.44 -9.62
CA PHE A 146 -23.99 22.49 -8.28
C PHE A 146 -23.68 23.82 -7.58
N TYR A 147 -22.42 24.29 -7.61
CA TYR A 147 -22.05 25.59 -7.02
C TYR A 147 -22.74 26.78 -7.69
N GLU A 148 -22.93 26.74 -9.02
CA GLU A 148 -23.76 27.71 -9.75
C GLU A 148 -25.20 27.72 -9.22
N SER A 149 -25.79 26.54 -9.03
CA SER A 149 -27.16 26.41 -8.50
C SER A 149 -27.32 26.89 -7.06
N THR A 150 -26.21 27.02 -6.31
CA THR A 150 -26.21 27.47 -4.91
C THR A 150 -25.97 28.99 -4.78
N GLY A 151 -25.83 29.71 -5.90
CA GLY A 151 -25.75 31.18 -5.92
C GLY A 151 -24.33 31.77 -5.82
N MET A 152 -23.27 31.00 -6.06
CA MET A 152 -21.92 31.56 -6.19
C MET A 152 -21.81 32.42 -7.47
N SER A 153 -21.03 33.51 -7.40
CA SER A 153 -20.79 34.38 -8.56
C SER A 153 -19.96 33.67 -9.62
N LYS A 154 -20.20 33.96 -10.90
CA LYS A 154 -19.47 33.31 -12.02
C LYS A 154 -17.96 33.57 -11.95
N GLU A 155 -17.54 34.71 -11.43
CA GLU A 155 -16.14 35.08 -11.26
C GLU A 155 -15.46 34.22 -10.19
N SER A 156 -16.15 33.96 -9.07
CA SER A 156 -15.63 33.11 -8.00
C SER A 156 -15.57 31.63 -8.44
N ILE A 157 -16.53 31.18 -9.25
CA ILE A 157 -16.54 29.83 -9.82
C ILE A 157 -15.38 29.63 -10.81
N ALA A 158 -15.12 30.62 -11.67
CA ALA A 158 -14.00 30.56 -12.62
C ALA A 158 -12.65 30.48 -11.90
N ALA A 159 -12.43 31.31 -10.86
CA ALA A 159 -11.21 31.27 -10.07
C ALA A 159 -11.00 29.92 -9.36
N VAL A 160 -12.07 29.33 -8.80
CA VAL A 160 -12.02 28.00 -8.18
C VAL A 160 -11.74 26.91 -9.22
N ARG A 161 -12.32 27.01 -10.42
CA ARG A 161 -12.07 26.08 -11.53
C ARG A 161 -10.62 26.06 -11.96
N ASP A 162 -10.01 27.23 -12.12
CA ASP A 162 -8.62 27.34 -12.52
C ASP A 162 -7.68 26.80 -11.43
N GLN A 163 -7.94 27.12 -10.17
CA GLN A 163 -7.17 26.57 -9.04
C GLN A 163 -7.29 25.04 -8.95
N PHE A 164 -8.48 24.50 -9.19
CA PHE A 164 -8.72 23.05 -9.17
C PHE A 164 -8.00 22.36 -10.34
N ALA A 165 -8.05 22.95 -11.53
CA ALA A 165 -7.34 22.44 -12.71
C ALA A 165 -5.82 22.42 -12.50
N GLU A 166 -5.24 23.48 -11.93
CA GLU A 166 -3.81 23.51 -11.57
C GLU A 166 -3.46 22.44 -10.51
N SER A 167 -4.32 22.25 -9.51
CA SER A 167 -4.11 21.21 -8.48
C SER A 167 -4.10 19.80 -9.08
N LEU A 168 -4.99 19.54 -10.05
CA LEU A 168 -5.04 18.26 -10.77
C LEU A 168 -3.80 18.02 -11.65
N ARG A 169 -3.21 19.08 -12.23
CA ARG A 169 -1.95 18.99 -13.00
C ARG A 169 -0.75 18.58 -12.14
N LEU A 170 -0.76 18.93 -10.85
CA LEU A 170 0.30 18.55 -9.92
C LEU A 170 0.17 17.09 -9.43
N LEU A 171 -1.02 16.50 -9.46
CA LEU A 171 -1.26 15.16 -8.93
C LEU A 171 -0.33 14.10 -9.53
N PRO A 172 -0.15 13.96 -10.86
CA PRO A 172 0.77 12.97 -11.43
C PRO A 172 2.22 13.13 -10.97
N VAL A 173 2.66 14.36 -10.66
CA VAL A 173 4.02 14.66 -10.18
C VAL A 173 4.22 14.22 -8.73
N ILE A 174 3.22 14.46 -7.86
CA ILE A 174 3.31 14.10 -6.44
C ILE A 174 2.92 12.65 -6.16
N PHE A 175 2.17 12.01 -7.07
CA PHE A 175 1.64 10.66 -6.89
C PHE A 175 2.71 9.60 -6.61
N PRO A 176 3.87 9.56 -7.31
CA PRO A 176 4.94 8.62 -6.98
C PRO A 176 5.47 8.79 -5.55
N THR A 177 5.53 10.04 -5.07
CA THR A 177 5.97 10.36 -3.70
C THR A 177 4.97 9.85 -2.68
N ILE A 178 3.68 10.11 -2.90
CA ILE A 178 2.58 9.60 -2.04
C ILE A 178 2.62 8.07 -2.00
N LEU A 179 2.73 7.43 -3.16
CA LEU A 179 2.76 5.97 -3.27
C LEU A 179 3.95 5.37 -2.52
N THR A 180 5.14 5.96 -2.66
CA THR A 180 6.36 5.50 -1.98
C THR A 180 6.25 5.69 -0.47
N MET A 181 5.72 6.83 -0.03
CA MET A 181 5.50 7.13 1.39
C MET A 181 4.46 6.17 2.00
N ALA A 182 3.34 5.95 1.31
CA ALA A 182 2.31 5.01 1.74
C ALA A 182 2.85 3.58 1.85
N ALA A 183 3.65 3.14 0.86
CA ALA A 183 4.29 1.83 0.90
C ALA A 183 5.23 1.68 2.11
N ALA A 184 6.00 2.72 2.42
CA ALA A 184 6.92 2.75 3.54
C ALA A 184 6.19 2.75 4.89
N LEU A 185 5.17 3.60 5.02
CA LEU A 185 4.35 3.70 6.22
C LEU A 185 3.62 2.40 6.51
N ASP A 186 2.98 1.79 5.51
CA ASP A 186 2.27 0.51 5.65
C ASP A 186 3.20 -0.61 6.10
N CYS A 187 4.41 -0.68 5.52
CA CYS A 187 5.41 -1.66 5.92
C CYS A 187 5.83 -1.45 7.38
N TYR A 188 6.15 -0.22 7.77
CA TYR A 188 6.57 0.11 9.12
C TYR A 188 5.48 -0.16 10.16
N LEU A 189 4.25 0.25 9.88
CA LEU A 189 3.10 0.01 10.76
C LEU A 189 2.79 -1.48 10.88
N SER A 190 2.74 -2.20 9.74
CA SER A 190 2.54 -3.65 9.73
C SER A 190 3.60 -4.36 10.56
N TYR A 191 4.88 -3.98 10.43
CA TYR A 191 5.97 -4.53 11.22
C TYR A 191 5.81 -4.28 12.72
N THR A 192 5.55 -3.03 13.09
CA THR A 192 5.46 -2.59 14.48
C THR A 192 4.28 -3.21 15.20
N ILE A 193 3.11 -3.20 14.56
CA ILE A 193 1.89 -3.79 15.11
C ILE A 193 2.03 -5.30 15.21
N SER A 194 2.58 -5.96 14.18
CA SER A 194 2.83 -7.40 14.24
C SER A 194 3.81 -7.78 15.35
N SER A 195 4.87 -6.98 15.55
CA SER A 195 5.81 -7.17 16.67
C SER A 195 5.10 -7.06 18.02
N PHE A 196 4.23 -6.06 18.18
CA PHE A 196 3.41 -5.89 19.38
C PHE A 196 2.47 -7.09 19.62
N VAL A 197 1.76 -7.53 18.58
CA VAL A 197 0.85 -8.69 18.66
C VAL A 197 1.62 -9.97 18.99
N LEU A 198 2.79 -10.20 18.37
CA LEU A 198 3.65 -11.35 18.64
C LEU A 198 4.14 -11.40 20.09
N LYS A 199 4.48 -10.25 20.69
CA LYS A 199 4.83 -10.19 22.12
C LYS A 199 3.67 -10.61 23.03
N ARG A 200 2.42 -10.39 22.62
CA ARG A 200 1.22 -10.78 23.38
C ARG A 200 0.83 -12.24 23.18
N VAL A 201 0.90 -12.74 21.95
CA VAL A 201 0.51 -14.11 21.59
C VAL A 201 1.64 -15.13 21.89
N GLY A 202 2.85 -14.64 22.15
CA GLY A 202 4.03 -15.46 22.42
C GLY A 202 4.67 -16.02 21.12
N GLY A 203 5.83 -16.65 21.25
CA GLY A 203 6.58 -17.23 20.13
C GLY A 203 7.77 -16.39 19.66
N THR A 204 8.31 -16.72 18.49
CA THR A 204 9.52 -16.07 17.96
C THR A 204 9.25 -14.59 17.69
N PRO A 205 9.98 -13.66 18.32
CA PRO A 205 9.82 -12.24 18.07
C PRO A 205 10.35 -11.89 16.67
N LEU A 206 9.83 -10.80 16.09
CA LEU A 206 10.47 -10.19 14.92
C LEU A 206 11.84 -9.63 15.33
N PRO A 207 12.83 -9.59 14.40
CA PRO A 207 14.12 -8.97 14.66
C PRO A 207 13.97 -7.56 15.26
N PRO A 208 14.69 -7.20 16.33
CA PRO A 208 14.54 -5.88 16.92
C PRO A 208 15.00 -4.80 15.95
N LEU A 209 14.27 -3.68 15.91
CA LEU A 209 14.75 -2.47 15.28
C LEU A 209 15.74 -1.76 16.21
N PRO A 210 16.81 -1.15 15.67
CA PRO A 210 17.69 -0.32 16.47
C PRO A 210 16.92 0.86 17.05
N LEU A 211 17.35 1.34 18.22
CA LEU A 211 16.83 2.57 18.81
C LEU A 211 16.92 3.72 17.81
N PHE A 212 15.94 4.61 17.83
CA PHE A 212 15.87 5.75 16.90
C PHE A 212 17.14 6.62 16.95
N SER A 213 17.79 6.74 18.11
CA SER A 213 19.07 7.45 18.27
C SER A 213 20.24 6.86 17.47
N MET A 214 20.15 5.59 17.06
CA MET A 214 21.16 4.90 16.25
C MET A 214 20.79 4.87 14.76
N TRP A 215 19.64 5.42 14.36
CA TRP A 215 19.25 5.44 12.96
C TRP A 215 20.19 6.34 12.17
N ARG A 216 20.79 5.78 11.12
CA ARG A 216 21.64 6.49 10.19
C ARG A 216 21.15 6.21 8.78
N PHE A 217 21.07 7.24 7.95
CA PHE A 217 20.78 7.04 6.54
C PHE A 217 21.97 6.33 5.86
N PRO A 218 21.71 5.34 4.99
CA PRO A 218 22.75 4.77 4.14
C PRO A 218 23.43 5.88 3.33
N LYS A 219 24.75 5.79 3.14
CA LYS A 219 25.48 6.74 2.28
C LYS A 219 24.92 6.79 0.84
N SER A 220 24.32 5.70 0.38
CA SER A 220 23.63 5.64 -0.91
C SER A 220 22.42 6.55 -1.00
N VAL A 221 21.69 6.81 0.10
CA VAL A 221 20.55 7.75 0.10
C VAL A 221 21.05 9.18 -0.10
N PHE A 222 22.18 9.53 0.51
CA PHE A 222 22.83 10.82 0.23
C PHE A 222 23.25 10.90 -1.25
N GLY A 223 23.84 9.84 -1.80
CA GLY A 223 24.17 9.76 -3.22
C GLY A 223 22.94 9.88 -4.14
N ALA A 224 21.83 9.23 -3.80
CA ALA A 224 20.58 9.30 -4.54
C ALA A 224 19.94 10.71 -4.45
N LEU A 225 20.04 11.37 -3.30
CA LEU A 225 19.58 12.75 -3.12
C LEU A 225 20.41 13.72 -3.95
N VAL A 226 21.75 13.60 -3.91
CA VAL A 226 22.64 14.39 -4.77
C VAL A 226 22.35 14.11 -6.24
N ALA A 227 22.22 12.85 -6.64
CA ALA A 227 21.87 12.47 -8.01
C ALA A 227 20.51 13.03 -8.43
N SER A 228 19.50 13.00 -7.56
CA SER A 228 18.18 13.57 -7.82
C SER A 228 18.23 15.09 -8.02
N ILE A 229 19.03 15.80 -7.21
CA ILE A 229 19.23 17.25 -7.36
C ILE A 229 19.98 17.56 -8.67
N LEU A 230 21.03 16.79 -8.99
CA LEU A 230 21.76 16.98 -10.24
C LEU A 230 20.85 16.69 -11.44
N LEU A 231 20.08 15.60 -11.40
CA LEU A 231 19.13 15.25 -12.46
C LEU A 231 18.03 16.30 -12.63
N SER A 232 17.57 16.95 -11.56
CA SER A 232 16.58 18.03 -11.68
C SER A 232 17.19 19.32 -12.24
N LEU A 233 18.43 19.65 -11.86
CA LEU A 233 19.14 20.82 -12.37
C LEU A 233 19.52 20.67 -13.85
N PHE A 234 19.99 19.50 -14.26
CA PHE A 234 20.36 19.23 -15.66
C PHE A 234 19.16 18.82 -16.53
N GLY A 235 18.20 18.09 -15.97
CA GLY A 235 16.98 17.68 -16.69
C GLY A 235 16.01 18.82 -16.95
N SER A 236 16.04 19.89 -16.15
CA SER A 236 15.23 21.09 -16.37
C SER A 236 15.66 21.90 -17.61
N GLN A 237 16.87 21.70 -18.15
CA GLN A 237 17.32 22.40 -19.36
C GLN A 237 17.02 21.63 -20.66
N SER A 238 16.71 20.32 -20.58
CA SER A 238 16.37 19.48 -21.72
C SER A 238 14.87 19.15 -21.73
N GLY A 239 14.05 20.11 -22.19
CA GLY A 239 12.59 20.04 -22.22
C GLY A 239 11.96 19.04 -23.20
N GLU A 240 12.67 18.02 -23.71
CA GLU A 240 12.06 16.96 -24.52
C GLU A 240 12.76 15.62 -24.31
N TRP A 241 12.21 14.79 -23.40
CA TRP A 241 12.48 13.35 -23.44
C TRP A 241 11.41 12.69 -24.30
N ASN A 242 11.55 12.82 -25.62
CA ASN A 242 10.87 11.94 -26.57
C ASN A 242 11.44 10.52 -26.38
N PHE A 243 10.84 9.75 -25.47
CA PHE A 243 10.99 8.30 -25.48
C PHE A 243 10.24 7.76 -26.71
N ALA A 244 10.90 7.85 -27.86
CA ALA A 244 10.54 7.08 -29.04
C ALA A 244 10.82 5.60 -28.74
N LEU A 245 9.87 4.94 -28.09
CA LEU A 245 9.77 3.49 -28.12
C LEU A 245 9.20 3.13 -29.50
N ARG A 246 10.08 2.67 -30.38
CA ARG A 246 9.71 1.86 -31.53
C ARG A 246 9.21 0.49 -31.08
#